data_AF-A0A3M5VT26-F1
#
_entry.id   AF-A0A3M5VT26-F1
#
_cell.length_a   1.000
_cell.length_b   1.000
_cell.length_c   1.000
_cell.angle_alpha   90.00
_cell.angle_beta   90.00
_cell.angle_gamma   90.00
#
_symmetry.space_group_name_H-M   'P 1'
#
loop_
_entity.id
_entity.type
_entity.pdbx_description
1 polymer ?
#
loop_
_entity_poly.entity_id
_entity_poly.type
_entity_poly.pdbx_seq_one_letter_code
_entity_poly.pdbx_strand_id
1 'polypeptide(L)'
;MNDGGVFHLYQWGASNGLDFFGVIDFFTSRVMLPLGGLCFVVFAGWVMGREAVRDELSIRSPLLFSLTFFLMRYVAPLGILVVFAAQLWK
;
A
#
# COMPACT_ATOMS: atom_id res chain seq x y z
N MET A 1 -0.19 22.56 35.78
CA MET A 1 0.44 21.28 35.39
C MET A 1 0.97 21.43 33.97
N ASN A 2 2.07 20.74 33.67
CA ASN A 2 3.01 20.99 32.59
C ASN A 2 2.56 20.40 31.24
N ASP A 3 1.97 21.22 30.38
CA ASP A 3 1.64 20.85 28.98
C ASP A 3 2.53 21.57 27.94
N GLY A 4 3.67 22.14 28.38
CA GLY A 4 4.62 22.87 27.51
C GLY A 4 5.95 22.14 27.26
N GLY A 5 6.30 21.14 28.07
CA GLY A 5 7.58 20.43 27.95
C GLY A 5 7.59 19.30 26.92
N VAL A 6 6.46 18.61 26.73
CA VAL A 6 6.39 17.40 25.89
C VAL A 6 6.50 17.74 24.39
N PHE A 7 5.97 18.89 23.95
CA PHE A 7 6.03 19.32 22.55
C PHE A 7 7.42 19.83 22.11
N HIS A 8 8.26 20.33 23.03
CA HIS A 8 9.62 20.81 22.72
C HIS A 8 10.67 19.68 22.69
N LEU A 9 10.40 18.54 23.36
CA LEU A 9 11.27 17.38 23.39
C LEU A 9 11.31 16.63 22.05
N TYR A 10 10.19 16.58 21.32
CA TYR A 10 10.17 16.06 19.94
C TYR A 10 10.92 16.98 18.96
N GLN A 11 10.89 18.30 19.19
CA GLN A 11 11.58 19.27 18.36
C GLN A 11 13.11 19.23 18.53
N TRP A 12 13.59 18.84 19.72
CA TRP A 12 15.03 18.70 19.98
C TRP A 12 15.66 17.49 19.28
N GLY A 13 14.95 16.35 19.23
CA GLY A 13 15.36 15.17 18.45
C GLY A 13 15.35 15.40 16.93
N ALA A 14 14.59 16.39 16.48
CA ALA A 14 14.47 16.76 15.07
C ALA A 14 15.68 17.56 14.54
N SER A 15 16.38 18.30 15.38
CA SER A 15 17.29 19.36 14.92
C SER A 15 18.71 18.92 14.52
N ASN A 16 19.18 17.72 14.89
CA ASN A 16 20.62 17.37 14.78
C ASN A 16 20.94 16.03 14.09
N GLY A 17 19.96 15.35 13.48
CA GLY A 17 20.18 14.05 12.80
C GLY A 17 19.09 13.61 11.81
N LEU A 18 18.16 14.51 11.46
CA LEU A 18 16.99 14.19 10.64
C LEU A 18 17.24 14.10 9.14
N ASP A 19 18.44 14.32 8.61
CA ASP A 19 18.66 14.10 7.17
C ASP A 19 18.63 12.61 6.82
N PHE A 20 19.33 11.75 7.57
CA PHE A 20 19.26 10.30 7.35
C PHE A 20 17.88 9.73 7.70
N PHE A 21 17.30 10.18 8.80
CA PHE A 21 15.95 9.77 9.20
C PHE A 21 14.88 10.28 8.23
N GLY A 22 15.07 11.47 7.65
CA GLY A 22 14.22 12.06 6.62
C GLY A 22 14.34 11.36 5.27
N VAL A 23 15.53 10.88 4.90
CA VAL A 23 15.71 9.99 3.73
C VAL A 23 14.96 8.67 3.93
N ILE A 24 15.03 8.08 5.14
CA ILE A 24 14.27 6.87 5.48
C ILE A 24 12.77 7.14 5.51
N ASP A 25 12.34 8.28 6.06
CA ASP A 25 10.94 8.69 6.11
C ASP A 25 10.40 8.90 4.69
N PHE A 26 11.14 9.60 3.82
CA PHE A 26 10.81 9.77 2.40
C PHE A 26 10.70 8.42 1.68
N PHE A 27 11.67 7.53 1.88
CA PHE A 27 11.65 6.19 1.31
C PHE A 27 10.45 5.39 1.84
N THR A 28 10.11 5.53 3.10
CA THR A 28 8.99 4.82 3.72
C THR A 28 7.64 5.34 3.22
N SER A 29 7.40 6.65 3.28
CA SER A 29 6.12 7.25 2.94
C SER A 29 5.83 7.22 1.43
N ARG A 30 6.86 7.33 0.58
CA ARG A 30 6.68 7.41 -0.88
C ARG A 30 6.98 6.11 -1.62
N VAL A 31 7.88 5.27 -1.13
CA VAL A 31 8.28 4.04 -1.83
C VAL A 31 7.67 2.80 -1.16
N MET A 32 7.83 2.61 0.15
CA MET A 32 7.31 1.41 0.84
C MET A 32 5.79 1.27 0.74
N LEU A 33 5.03 2.36 0.82
CA LEU A 33 3.57 2.31 0.82
C LEU A 33 3.00 1.80 -0.53
N PRO A 34 3.36 2.37 -1.70
CA PRO A 34 2.90 1.83 -2.97
C PRO A 34 3.61 0.52 -3.37
N LEU A 35 4.86 0.29 -2.94
CA LEU A 35 5.56 -0.97 -3.20
C LEU A 35 4.95 -2.14 -2.41
N GLY A 36 4.55 -1.92 -1.16
CA GLY A 36 3.76 -2.87 -0.38
C GLY A 36 2.41 -3.17 -1.02
N GLY A 37 1.72 -2.14 -1.54
CA GLY A 37 0.50 -2.31 -2.32
C GLY A 37 0.72 -3.11 -3.61
N LEU A 38 1.83 -2.91 -4.31
CA LEU A 38 2.17 -3.63 -5.53
C LEU A 38 2.41 -5.11 -5.23
N CYS A 39 3.21 -5.41 -4.20
CA CYS A 39 3.44 -6.77 -3.74
C CYS A 39 2.13 -7.44 -3.29
N PHE A 40 1.28 -6.74 -2.55
CA PHE A 40 -0.02 -7.25 -2.10
C PHE A 40 -0.93 -7.60 -3.29
N VAL A 41 -1.03 -6.72 -4.28
CA VAL A 41 -1.90 -6.93 -5.44
C VAL A 41 -1.36 -8.01 -6.38
N VAL A 42 -0.04 -8.09 -6.59
CA VAL A 42 0.57 -9.18 -7.34
C VAL A 42 0.32 -10.51 -6.63
N PHE A 43 0.49 -10.56 -5.31
CA PHE A 43 0.20 -11.76 -4.53
C PHE A 43 -1.30 -12.13 -4.58
N ALA A 44 -2.19 -11.18 -4.35
CA ALA A 44 -3.63 -11.40 -4.38
C ALA A 44 -4.15 -11.77 -5.79
N GLY A 45 -3.60 -11.19 -6.86
CA GLY A 45 -4.05 -11.41 -8.24
C GLY A 45 -3.42 -12.60 -8.95
N TRP A 46 -2.20 -13.02 -8.56
CA TRP A 46 -1.49 -14.16 -9.17
C TRP A 46 -1.25 -15.35 -8.26
N VAL A 47 -1.11 -15.15 -6.94
CA VAL A 47 -0.84 -16.25 -6.00
C VAL A 47 -2.13 -16.78 -5.37
N MET A 48 -3.13 -15.92 -5.13
CA MET A 48 -4.42 -16.36 -4.61
C MET A 48 -5.15 -17.21 -5.66
N GLY A 49 -5.27 -18.52 -5.37
CA GLY A 49 -5.91 -19.48 -6.26
C GLY A 49 -7.40 -19.19 -6.42
N ARG A 50 -7.90 -19.26 -7.66
CA ARG A 50 -9.32 -19.10 -8.02
C ARG A 50 -10.26 -19.95 -7.15
N GLU A 51 -9.79 -21.11 -6.70
CA GLU A 51 -10.60 -22.06 -5.94
C GLU A 51 -10.92 -21.55 -4.53
N ALA A 52 -9.99 -20.89 -3.84
CA ALA A 52 -10.21 -20.38 -2.48
C ALA A 52 -11.32 -19.31 -2.43
N VAL A 53 -11.33 -18.39 -3.40
CA VAL A 53 -12.34 -17.32 -3.48
C VAL A 53 -13.70 -17.88 -3.92
N ARG A 54 -13.71 -18.93 -4.76
CA ARG A 54 -14.95 -19.55 -5.24
C ARG A 54 -15.66 -20.32 -4.13
N ASP A 55 -14.89 -20.99 -3.26
CA ASP A 55 -15.41 -21.69 -2.09
C ASP A 55 -15.84 -20.73 -0.98
N GLU A 56 -15.09 -19.67 -0.70
CA GLU A 56 -15.46 -18.72 0.37
C GLU A 56 -16.66 -17.84 0.04
N LEU A 57 -16.79 -17.37 -1.20
CA LEU A 57 -17.87 -16.43 -1.55
C LEU A 57 -19.20 -17.12 -1.90
N SER A 58 -19.24 -18.45 -2.05
CA SER A 58 -20.44 -19.21 -2.45
C SER A 58 -21.15 -18.59 -3.67
N ILE A 59 -20.40 -17.92 -4.56
CA ILE A 59 -20.99 -17.24 -5.72
C ILE A 59 -21.39 -18.29 -6.76
N ARG A 60 -22.70 -18.50 -6.83
CA ARG A 60 -23.38 -19.45 -7.73
C ARG A 60 -23.33 -19.04 -9.22
N SER A 61 -22.90 -17.82 -9.54
CA SER A 61 -22.81 -17.30 -10.91
C SER A 61 -21.36 -17.31 -11.43
N PRO A 62 -21.04 -18.11 -12.47
CA PRO A 62 -19.69 -18.16 -13.03
C PRO A 62 -19.25 -16.83 -13.69
N LEU A 63 -20.20 -15.99 -14.09
CA LEU A 63 -19.92 -14.68 -14.71
C LEU A 63 -19.38 -13.66 -13.71
N LEU A 64 -20.01 -13.54 -12.53
CA LEU A 64 -19.57 -12.61 -11.48
C LEU A 64 -18.18 -13.00 -10.96
N PHE A 65 -17.94 -14.31 -10.80
CA PHE A 65 -16.62 -14.80 -10.40
C PHE A 65 -15.54 -14.43 -11.42
N SER A 66 -15.81 -14.65 -12.72
CA SER A 66 -14.85 -14.30 -13.78
C SER A 66 -14.58 -12.79 -13.83
N LEU A 67 -15.61 -11.96 -13.67
CA LEU A 67 -15.49 -10.51 -13.69
C LEU A 67 -14.66 -9.97 -12.51
N THR A 68 -14.95 -10.44 -11.30
CA THR A 68 -14.20 -10.05 -10.09
C THR A 68 -12.74 -10.51 -10.18
N PHE A 69 -12.50 -11.73 -10.68
CA PHE A 69 -11.14 -12.23 -10.88
C PHE A 69 -10.39 -11.43 -11.95
N PHE A 70 -11.08 -10.99 -13.01
CA PHE A 70 -10.52 -10.10 -14.02
C PHE A 70 -10.19 -8.72 -13.43
N LEU A 71 -11.06 -8.16 -12.59
CA LEU A 71 -10.81 -6.91 -11.87
C LEU A 71 -9.61 -7.03 -10.94
N MET A 72 -9.52 -8.09 -10.13
CA MET A 72 -8.38 -8.30 -9.22
C MET A 72 -7.06 -8.50 -9.96
N ARG A 73 -7.07 -9.15 -11.13
CA ARG A 73 -5.85 -9.44 -11.89
C ARG A 73 -5.40 -8.29 -12.79
N TYR A 74 -6.30 -7.42 -13.24
CA TYR A 74 -5.97 -6.32 -14.16
C TYR A 74 -6.21 -4.93 -13.57
N VAL A 75 -7.36 -4.69 -12.94
CA VAL A 75 -7.71 -3.35 -12.42
C VAL A 75 -6.92 -3.00 -11.17
N ALA A 76 -6.78 -3.93 -10.23
CA ALA A 76 -6.00 -3.69 -9.02
C ALA A 76 -4.52 -3.37 -9.32
N PRO A 77 -3.77 -4.17 -10.13
CA PRO A 77 -2.35 -3.87 -10.36
C PRO A 77 -2.18 -2.59 -11.19
N LEU A 78 -3.11 -2.31 -12.11
CA LEU A 78 -3.08 -1.09 -12.90
C LEU A 78 -3.35 0.15 -12.04
N GLY A 79 -4.26 0.07 -11.07
CA GLY A 79 -4.48 1.12 -10.09
C GLY A 79 -3.25 1.43 -9.23
N ILE A 80 -2.55 0.40 -8.74
CA ILE A 80 -1.31 0.58 -7.98
C ILE A 80 -0.20 1.16 -8.86
N LEU A 81 -0.07 0.72 -10.11
CA LEU A 81 0.87 1.30 -11.08
C LEU A 81 0.63 2.79 -11.29
N VAL A 82 -0.64 3.20 -11.41
CA VAL A 82 -1.02 4.62 -11.56
C VAL A 82 -0.66 5.42 -10.31
N VAL A 83 -0.95 4.90 -9.11
CA VAL A 83 -0.57 5.57 -7.85
C VAL A 83 0.95 5.69 -7.75
N PHE A 84 1.69 4.64 -8.07
CA PHE A 84 3.16 4.64 -8.05
C PHE A 84 3.72 5.67 -9.04
N ALA A 85 3.20 5.72 -10.27
CA ALA A 85 3.61 6.71 -11.26
C ALA A 85 3.27 8.15 -10.83
N ALA A 86 2.10 8.38 -10.24
CA ALA A 86 1.68 9.69 -9.75
C ALA A 86 2.55 10.17 -8.57
N GLN A 87 2.97 9.27 -7.68
CA GLN A 87 3.87 9.57 -6.56
C GLN A 87 5.30 9.87 -7.01
N LEU A 88 5.76 9.26 -8.12
CA LEU A 88 7.08 9.51 -8.70
C LEU A 88 7.15 10.83 -9.49
N TRP A 89 6.02 11.25 -10.10
CA TRP A 89 5.93 12.49 -10.88
C TRP A 89 5.90 13.76 -10.02
N LYS A 90 5.85 13.63 -8.69
CA LYS A 90 5.57 14.73 -7.74
C LYS A 90 6.69 14.94 -6.73
#